data_AF-A0A960CM76-F1
#
_entry.id   AF-A0A960CM76-F1
#
_cell.length_a   1.000
_cell.length_b   1.000
_cell.length_c   1.000
_cell.angle_alpha   90.00
_cell.angle_beta   90.00
_cell.angle_gamma   90.00
#
_symmetry.space_group_name_H-M   'P 1'
#
loop_
_entity.id
_entity.type
_entity.pdbx_description
1 polymer ?
#
loop_
_entity_poly.entity_id
_entity_poly.type
_entity_poly.pdbx_seq_one_letter_code
_entity_poly.pdbx_strand_id
1 'polypeptide(L)'
;IEYEGTYQLPEAQLDRFLLKLNVPLPPRDQEIAILDRHARGFDPRDLRAISPVAGSAELAAGRDAVRRVLVADEVLAYIVDIATATRLSPSLQLGVSPRGATALLATARSWAWLTGRGYVTPDDVKAMARPTLRHRIALRPEAELEGATADGVLEGILSAVPVPR
;
A
#
# COMPACT_ATOMS: atom_id res chain seq x y z
N ILE A 1 19.25 5.17 -33.57
CA ILE A 1 19.58 4.64 -32.22
C ILE A 1 18.25 4.26 -31.60
N GLU A 2 17.84 3.01 -31.81
CA GLU A 2 16.61 2.46 -31.25
C GLU A 2 16.90 2.14 -29.78
N TYR A 3 16.23 2.86 -28.88
CA TYR A 3 16.35 2.66 -27.43
C TYR A 3 15.40 1.54 -27.03
N GLU A 4 15.91 0.31 -26.95
CA GLU A 4 15.32 -0.71 -26.08
C GLU A 4 15.52 -0.25 -24.63
N GLY A 5 14.51 0.42 -24.07
CA GLY A 5 14.53 0.86 -22.69
C GLY A 5 13.14 0.79 -22.10
N THR A 6 12.96 0.02 -21.02
CA THR A 6 11.78 0.12 -20.17
C THR A 6 11.75 1.53 -19.57
N TYR A 7 10.90 2.40 -20.10
CA TYR A 7 10.69 3.73 -19.53
C TYR A 7 10.08 3.58 -18.13
N GLN A 8 10.74 4.15 -17.13
CA GLN A 8 10.15 4.27 -15.81
C GLN A 8 8.87 5.11 -15.92
N LEU A 9 7.81 4.65 -15.26
CA LEU A 9 6.56 5.40 -15.21
C LEU A 9 6.84 6.75 -14.55
N PRO A 10 6.45 7.88 -15.17
CA PRO A 10 6.54 9.18 -14.53
C PRO A 10 5.81 9.19 -13.17
N GLU A 11 6.27 9.99 -12.23
CA GLU A 11 5.73 10.07 -10.86
C GLU A 11 4.24 10.41 -10.86
N ALA A 12 3.82 11.33 -11.75
CA ALA A 12 2.42 11.67 -11.95
C ALA A 12 1.56 10.49 -12.43
N GLN A 13 2.16 9.48 -13.07
CA GLN A 13 1.49 8.23 -13.44
C GLN A 13 1.52 7.23 -12.28
N LEU A 14 2.60 7.16 -11.51
CA LEU A 14 2.68 6.31 -10.31
C LEU A 14 1.64 6.70 -9.25
N ASP A 15 1.38 7.99 -9.04
CA ASP A 15 0.36 8.46 -8.08
C ASP A 15 -1.08 8.02 -8.43
N ARG A 16 -1.29 7.49 -9.65
CA ARG A 16 -2.56 6.88 -10.06
C ARG A 16 -2.80 5.51 -9.45
N PHE A 17 -1.75 4.80 -9.06
CA PHE A 17 -1.85 3.50 -8.40
C PHE A 17 -2.20 3.66 -6.92
N LEU A 18 -3.13 2.85 -6.43
CA LEU A 18 -3.55 2.88 -5.03
C LEU A 18 -2.42 2.36 -4.12
N LEU A 19 -1.83 1.22 -4.49
CA LEU A 19 -0.79 0.54 -3.73
C LEU A 19 0.42 0.23 -4.62
N LYS A 20 1.63 0.29 -4.05
CA LYS A 20 2.84 -0.32 -4.58
C LYS A 20 3.28 -1.43 -3.63
N LEU A 21 3.29 -2.66 -4.13
CA LEU A 21 3.73 -3.84 -3.39
C LEU A 21 5.10 -4.28 -3.89
N ASN A 22 6.01 -4.58 -2.96
CA ASN A 22 7.26 -5.26 -3.27
C ASN A 22 7.02 -6.76 -3.11
N VAL A 23 7.19 -7.52 -4.19
CA VAL A 23 7.03 -8.99 -4.18
C VAL A 23 8.42 -9.62 -4.27
N PRO A 24 9.01 -10.05 -3.14
CA PRO A 24 10.27 -10.78 -3.19
C PRO A 24 10.08 -12.15 -3.84
N LEU A 25 11.16 -12.72 -4.36
CA LEU A 25 11.15 -14.12 -4.80
C LEU A 25 10.85 -15.04 -3.61
N PRO A 26 10.11 -16.14 -3.84
CA PRO A 26 9.81 -17.09 -2.78
C PRO A 26 11.11 -17.72 -2.22
N PRO A 27 11.14 -18.08 -0.93
CA PRO A 27 12.20 -18.92 -0.39
C PRO A 27 12.34 -20.25 -1.13
N ARG A 28 13.53 -20.85 -1.08
CA ARG A 28 13.90 -22.07 -1.85
C ARG A 28 12.88 -23.22 -1.71
N ASP A 29 12.38 -23.46 -0.50
CA ASP A 29 11.41 -24.53 -0.22
C ASP A 29 10.05 -24.25 -0.86
N GLN A 30 9.58 -23.01 -0.83
CA GLN A 30 8.36 -22.58 -1.51
C GLN A 30 8.53 -22.65 -3.04
N GLU A 31 9.70 -22.26 -3.56
CA GLU A 31 10.00 -22.35 -4.99
C GLU A 31 10.03 -23.81 -5.46
N ILE A 32 10.64 -24.72 -4.70
CA ILE A 32 10.58 -26.16 -4.96
C ILE A 32 9.14 -26.67 -4.95
N ALA A 33 8.32 -26.24 -3.98
CA ALA A 33 6.91 -26.65 -3.92
C ALA A 33 6.11 -26.15 -5.14
N ILE A 34 6.40 -24.94 -5.64
CA ILE A 34 5.80 -24.41 -6.87
C ILE A 34 6.22 -25.26 -8.07
N LEU A 35 7.51 -25.60 -8.20
CA LEU A 35 8.02 -26.42 -9.29
C LEU A 35 7.48 -27.85 -9.26
N ASP A 36 7.43 -28.49 -8.09
CA ASP A 36 6.87 -29.84 -7.92
C ASP A 36 5.38 -29.90 -8.32
N ARG A 37 4.59 -28.88 -7.94
CA ARG A 37 3.19 -28.78 -8.39
C ARG A 37 3.08 -28.72 -9.91
N HIS A 38 3.86 -27.87 -10.57
CA HIS A 38 3.87 -27.78 -12.04
C HIS A 38 4.35 -29.08 -12.70
N ALA A 39 5.38 -29.73 -12.13
CA ALA A 39 5.88 -31.02 -12.62
C ALA A 39 4.83 -32.13 -12.49
N ARG A 40 3.94 -32.05 -11.50
CA ARG A 40 2.80 -32.96 -11.31
C ARG A 40 1.55 -32.55 -12.10
N GLY A 41 1.66 -31.57 -13.00
CA GLY A 41 0.59 -31.19 -13.92
C GLY A 41 -0.36 -30.10 -13.41
N PHE A 42 -0.01 -29.37 -12.35
CA PHE A 42 -0.75 -28.15 -11.98
C PHE A 42 -0.61 -27.10 -13.09
N ASP A 43 -1.73 -26.65 -13.65
CA ASP A 43 -1.81 -25.50 -14.54
C ASP A 43 -2.58 -24.36 -13.84
N PRO A 44 -1.95 -23.20 -13.56
CA PRO A 44 -2.64 -22.07 -12.94
C PRO A 44 -3.78 -21.47 -13.79
N ARG A 45 -3.86 -21.84 -15.08
CA ARG A 45 -4.97 -21.44 -15.97
C ARG A 45 -6.16 -22.40 -15.90
N ASP A 46 -5.99 -23.59 -15.34
CA ASP A 46 -7.08 -24.55 -15.16
C ASP A 46 -7.89 -24.21 -13.90
N LEU A 47 -9.03 -23.54 -14.11
CA LEU A 47 -9.92 -23.10 -13.04
C LEU A 47 -11.00 -24.14 -12.70
N ARG A 48 -11.01 -25.33 -13.32
CA ARG A 48 -12.09 -26.34 -13.12
C ARG A 48 -12.21 -26.82 -11.68
N ALA A 49 -11.11 -26.81 -10.93
CA ALA A 49 -11.07 -27.21 -9.52
C ALA A 49 -11.41 -26.07 -8.55
N ILE A 50 -11.67 -24.85 -9.04
CA ILE A 50 -11.96 -23.67 -8.22
C ILE A 50 -13.45 -23.34 -8.33
N SER A 51 -14.10 -23.16 -7.18
CA SER A 51 -15.50 -22.72 -7.11
C SER A 51 -15.57 -21.22 -6.79
N PRO A 52 -16.40 -20.42 -7.50
CA PRO A 52 -16.63 -19.03 -7.13
C PRO A 52 -17.21 -18.93 -5.72
N VAL A 53 -16.60 -18.10 -4.87
CA VAL A 53 -17.04 -17.84 -3.49
C VAL A 53 -17.75 -16.50 -3.32
N ALA A 54 -17.71 -15.65 -4.35
CA ALA A 54 -18.39 -14.36 -4.41
C ALA A 54 -18.67 -13.99 -5.87
N GLY A 55 -19.83 -13.41 -6.13
CA GLY A 55 -20.22 -12.83 -7.41
C GLY A 55 -20.18 -11.29 -7.39
N SER A 56 -20.68 -10.68 -8.46
CA SER A 56 -20.69 -9.22 -8.64
C SER A 56 -21.53 -8.50 -7.57
N ALA A 57 -22.65 -9.10 -7.15
CA ALA A 57 -23.53 -8.54 -6.12
C ALA A 57 -22.84 -8.53 -4.75
N GLU A 58 -22.17 -9.61 -4.35
CA GLU A 58 -21.43 -9.65 -3.09
C GLU A 58 -20.26 -8.66 -3.10
N LEU A 59 -19.56 -8.51 -4.24
CA LEU A 59 -18.49 -7.50 -4.37
C LEU A 59 -19.02 -6.06 -4.27
N ALA A 60 -20.19 -5.78 -4.84
CA ALA A 60 -20.84 -4.47 -4.69
C ALA A 60 -21.25 -4.22 -3.23
N ALA A 61 -21.86 -5.20 -2.58
CA ALA A 61 -22.23 -5.14 -1.17
C ALA A 61 -20.99 -4.93 -0.28
N GLY A 62 -19.87 -5.58 -0.58
CA GLY A 62 -18.59 -5.39 0.11
C GLY A 62 -18.05 -3.97 -0.02
N ARG A 63 -18.10 -3.37 -1.23
CA ARG A 63 -17.72 -1.96 -1.44
C ARG A 63 -18.59 -1.01 -0.61
N ASP A 64 -19.88 -1.28 -0.53
CA ASP A 64 -20.80 -0.49 0.30
C ASP A 64 -20.55 -0.68 1.80
N ALA A 65 -20.19 -1.90 2.21
CA ALA A 65 -19.84 -2.20 3.59
C ALA A 65 -18.55 -1.48 4.01
N VAL A 66 -17.52 -1.47 3.16
CA VAL A 66 -16.30 -0.68 3.39
C VAL A 66 -16.62 0.80 3.52
N ARG A 67 -17.51 1.38 2.69
CA ARG A 67 -17.89 2.81 2.80
C ARG A 67 -18.51 3.16 4.15
N ARG A 68 -19.23 2.22 4.78
CA ARG A 68 -19.90 2.40 6.08
C ARG A 68 -18.98 2.23 7.29
N VAL A 69 -17.75 1.77 7.12
CA VAL A 69 -16.77 1.71 8.21
C VAL A 69 -16.54 3.13 8.75
N LEU A 70 -16.68 3.26 10.07
CA LEU A 70 -16.58 4.51 10.79
C LEU A 70 -15.13 4.99 10.85
N VAL A 71 -14.92 6.29 10.74
CA VAL A 71 -13.61 6.93 10.90
C VAL A 71 -13.82 8.12 11.82
N ALA A 72 -13.17 8.11 12.97
CA ALA A 72 -13.22 9.20 13.92
C ALA A 72 -12.36 10.39 13.45
N ASP A 73 -12.70 11.60 13.89
CA ASP A 73 -12.02 12.83 13.47
C ASP A 73 -10.53 12.82 13.86
N GLU A 74 -10.18 12.18 14.97
CA GLU A 74 -8.81 12.02 15.44
C GLU A 74 -7.97 11.14 14.50
N VAL A 75 -8.60 10.14 13.87
CA VAL A 75 -7.93 9.30 12.86
C VAL A 75 -7.74 10.08 11.55
N LEU A 76 -8.71 10.93 11.17
CA LEU A 76 -8.55 11.83 10.02
C LEU A 76 -7.40 12.81 10.26
N ALA A 77 -7.33 13.41 11.45
CA ALA A 77 -6.23 14.27 11.86
C ALA A 77 -4.88 13.52 11.81
N TYR A 78 -4.82 12.30 12.35
CA TYR A 78 -3.62 11.48 12.30
C TYR A 78 -3.10 11.21 10.88
N ILE A 79 -4.00 10.94 9.92
CA ILE A 79 -3.63 10.78 8.51
C ILE A 79 -3.05 12.09 7.93
N VAL A 80 -3.65 13.23 8.28
CA VAL A 80 -3.15 14.56 7.87
C VAL A 80 -1.80 14.86 8.49
N ASP A 81 -1.59 14.50 9.75
CA ASP A 81 -0.32 14.70 10.46
C ASP A 81 0.81 13.86 9.83
N ILE A 82 0.54 12.60 9.48
CA ILE A 82 1.47 11.77 8.70
C ILE A 82 1.80 12.45 7.37
N ALA A 83 0.78 12.85 6.61
CA ALA A 83 1.01 13.50 5.32
C ALA A 83 1.81 14.80 5.48
N THR A 84 1.53 15.60 6.50
CA THR A 84 2.24 16.84 6.80
C THR A 84 3.69 16.57 7.19
N ALA A 85 3.94 15.58 8.04
CA ALA A 85 5.30 15.16 8.40
C ALA A 85 6.12 14.73 7.17
N THR A 86 5.50 14.08 6.18
CA THR A 86 6.20 13.77 4.91
C THR A 86 6.54 15.03 4.09
N ARG A 87 5.69 16.07 4.12
CA ARG A 87 5.96 17.33 3.40
C ARG A 87 7.05 18.16 4.06
N LEU A 88 7.20 18.05 5.37
CA LEU A 88 8.18 18.79 6.17
C LEU A 88 9.50 18.01 6.37
N SER A 89 9.56 16.74 5.97
CA SER A 89 10.74 15.91 6.15
C SER A 89 11.92 16.45 5.34
N PRO A 90 13.08 16.71 5.96
CA PRO A 90 14.28 17.15 5.24
C PRO A 90 14.80 16.07 4.28
N SER A 91 14.50 14.79 4.52
CA SER A 91 14.92 13.68 3.65
C SER A 91 14.10 13.58 2.36
N LEU A 92 12.99 14.32 2.24
CA LEU A 92 12.09 14.25 1.08
C LEU A 92 12.16 15.54 0.24
N GLN A 93 12.26 15.37 -1.07
CA GLN A 93 12.03 16.45 -2.04
C GLN A 93 10.54 16.59 -2.37
N LEU A 94 9.80 15.48 -2.28
CA LEU A 94 8.35 15.44 -2.48
C LEU A 94 7.70 14.62 -1.36
N GLY A 95 6.79 15.27 -0.63
CA GLY A 95 5.93 14.62 0.36
C GLY A 95 4.58 14.20 -0.23
N VAL A 96 3.80 13.49 0.58
CA VAL A 96 2.51 12.92 0.20
C VAL A 96 1.51 14.03 -0.16
N SER A 97 0.85 13.95 -1.31
CA SER A 97 -0.20 14.90 -1.74
C SER A 97 -1.52 14.71 -0.97
N PRO A 98 -2.48 15.65 -1.03
CA PRO A 98 -3.84 15.41 -0.50
C PRO A 98 -4.50 14.13 -1.07
N ARG A 99 -4.20 13.79 -2.32
CA ARG A 99 -4.65 12.54 -2.96
C ARG A 99 -4.01 11.30 -2.32
N GLY A 100 -2.76 11.38 -1.87
CA GLY A 100 -2.15 10.30 -1.11
C GLY A 100 -2.76 10.13 0.28
N ALA A 101 -3.17 11.22 0.94
CA ALA A 101 -3.88 11.17 2.21
C ALA A 101 -5.28 10.51 2.06
N THR A 102 -6.05 10.87 1.03
CA THR A 102 -7.33 10.22 0.76
C THR A 102 -7.17 8.75 0.35
N ALA A 103 -6.10 8.40 -0.35
CA ALA A 103 -5.74 7.01 -0.63
C ALA A 103 -5.45 6.24 0.66
N LEU A 104 -4.70 6.81 1.61
CA LEU A 104 -4.40 6.19 2.90
C LEU A 104 -5.67 5.97 3.74
N LEU A 105 -6.58 6.94 3.75
CA LEU A 105 -7.89 6.78 4.37
C LEU A 105 -8.68 5.60 3.77
N ALA A 106 -8.73 5.52 2.44
CA ALA A 106 -9.47 4.47 1.75
C ALA A 106 -8.88 3.08 2.01
N THR A 107 -7.55 2.96 2.05
CA THR A 107 -6.86 1.70 2.30
C THR A 107 -6.97 1.27 3.75
N ALA A 108 -6.81 2.19 4.71
CA ALA A 108 -7.03 1.90 6.14
C ALA A 108 -8.47 1.47 6.43
N ARG A 109 -9.46 2.12 5.78
CA ARG A 109 -10.88 1.74 5.89
C ARG A 109 -11.15 0.33 5.35
N SER A 110 -10.56 0.02 4.19
CA SER A 110 -10.67 -1.31 3.59
C SER A 110 -10.01 -2.38 4.47
N TRP A 111 -8.86 -2.06 5.07
CA TRP A 111 -8.14 -2.94 5.97
C TRP A 111 -8.91 -3.23 7.27
N ALA A 112 -9.51 -2.21 7.89
CA ALA A 112 -10.39 -2.38 9.04
C ALA A 112 -11.55 -3.34 8.72
N TRP A 113 -12.23 -3.15 7.57
CA TRP A 113 -13.31 -4.03 7.15
C TRP A 113 -12.85 -5.48 6.91
N LEU A 114 -11.75 -5.66 6.18
CA LEU A 114 -11.19 -6.98 5.87
C LEU A 114 -10.72 -7.73 7.13
N THR A 115 -10.37 -7.00 8.19
CA THR A 115 -10.03 -7.55 9.51
C THR A 115 -11.24 -7.66 10.45
N GLY A 116 -12.46 -7.51 9.94
CA GLY A 116 -13.70 -7.74 10.67
C GLY A 116 -14.17 -6.59 11.57
N ARG A 117 -13.59 -5.39 11.43
CA ARG A 117 -13.95 -4.21 12.24
C ARG A 117 -14.80 -3.21 11.46
N GLY A 118 -15.73 -2.59 12.19
CA GLY A 118 -16.62 -1.53 11.69
C GLY A 118 -16.08 -0.11 11.86
N TYR A 119 -14.85 0.05 12.34
CA TYR A 119 -14.20 1.35 12.56
C TYR A 119 -12.70 1.26 12.28
N VAL A 120 -12.10 2.38 11.85
CA VAL A 120 -10.66 2.52 11.61
C VAL A 120 -9.92 2.88 12.90
N THR A 121 -8.77 2.26 13.10
CA THR A 121 -7.81 2.55 14.17
C THR A 121 -6.52 3.15 13.59
N PRO A 122 -5.70 3.82 14.42
CA PRO A 122 -4.38 4.28 13.97
C PRO A 122 -3.47 3.15 13.46
N ASP A 123 -3.61 1.93 13.98
CA ASP A 123 -2.83 0.79 13.52
C ASP A 123 -3.19 0.37 12.09
N ASP A 124 -4.43 0.57 11.66
CA ASP A 124 -4.84 0.35 10.25
C ASP A 124 -4.16 1.35 9.31
N VAL A 125 -4.07 2.60 9.77
CA VAL A 125 -3.37 3.67 9.06
C VAL A 125 -1.90 3.31 8.93
N LYS A 126 -1.25 2.87 10.02
CA LYS A 126 0.16 2.43 10.00
C LYS A 126 0.37 1.22 9.09
N ALA A 127 -0.49 0.21 9.18
CA ALA A 127 -0.41 -1.00 8.35
C ALA A 127 -0.46 -0.67 6.85
N MET A 128 -1.31 0.29 6.47
CA MET A 128 -1.50 0.68 5.08
C MET A 128 -0.61 1.81 4.59
N ALA A 129 0.10 2.52 5.48
CA ALA A 129 0.93 3.67 5.12
C ALA A 129 2.01 3.31 4.09
N ARG A 130 2.86 2.31 4.36
CA ARG A 130 3.93 1.93 3.43
C ARG A 130 3.42 1.52 2.04
N PRO A 131 2.52 0.53 1.88
CA PRO A 131 2.07 0.14 0.55
C PRO A 131 1.29 1.25 -0.16
N THR A 132 0.68 2.20 0.55
CA THR A 132 -0.07 3.31 -0.06
C THR A 132 0.83 4.50 -0.46
N LEU A 133 1.87 4.80 0.32
CA LEU A 133 2.61 6.05 0.23
C LEU A 133 4.02 5.93 -0.37
N ARG A 134 4.64 4.75 -0.40
CA ARG A 134 6.05 4.59 -0.81
C ARG A 134 6.38 5.09 -2.23
N HIS A 135 5.39 5.12 -3.12
CA HIS A 135 5.51 5.62 -4.50
C HIS A 135 4.96 7.04 -4.67
N ARG A 136 4.54 7.67 -3.58
CA ARG A 136 3.99 9.03 -3.52
C ARG A 136 4.92 10.00 -2.79
N ILE A 137 6.12 9.55 -2.46
CA ILE A 137 7.19 10.36 -1.88
C ILE A 137 8.44 10.20 -2.76
N ALA A 138 9.26 11.24 -2.81
CA ALA A 138 10.56 11.19 -3.45
C ALA A 138 11.62 11.67 -2.46
N LEU A 139 12.67 10.87 -2.30
CA LEU A 139 13.82 11.20 -1.47
C LEU A 139 14.62 12.33 -2.12
N ARG A 140 15.31 13.12 -1.29
CA ARG A 140 16.36 14.01 -1.80
C ARG A 140 17.58 13.17 -2.19
N PRO A 141 18.35 13.57 -3.22
CA PRO A 141 19.56 12.86 -3.61
C PRO A 141 20.56 12.65 -2.46
N GLU A 142 20.71 13.64 -1.58
CA GLU A 142 21.62 13.56 -0.44
C GLU A 142 21.21 12.44 0.53
N ALA A 143 19.91 12.30 0.80
CA ALA A 143 19.39 11.25 1.66
C ALA A 143 19.55 9.86 1.03
N GLU A 144 19.39 9.73 -0.29
CA GLU A 144 19.63 8.47 -1.00
C GLU A 144 21.10 8.05 -0.92
N LEU A 145 22.04 8.99 -1.05
CA LEU A 145 23.47 8.73 -0.92
C LEU A 145 23.86 8.26 0.50
N GLU A 146 23.14 8.73 1.51
CA GLU A 146 23.28 8.28 2.91
C GLU A 146 22.58 6.93 3.19
N GLY A 147 21.98 6.31 2.18
CA GLY A 147 21.32 5.01 2.27
C GLY A 147 19.87 5.07 2.77
N ALA A 148 19.25 6.25 2.81
CA ALA A 148 17.84 6.37 3.14
C ALA A 148 16.97 5.67 2.08
N THR A 149 15.86 5.09 2.54
CA THR A 149 14.86 4.48 1.68
C THR A 149 13.50 5.10 1.95
N ALA A 150 12.61 5.09 0.95
CA ALA A 150 11.24 5.58 1.11
C ALA A 150 10.52 4.86 2.26
N ASP A 151 10.67 3.53 2.35
CA ASP A 151 10.08 2.73 3.44
C ASP A 151 10.71 3.08 4.80
N GLY A 152 12.02 3.34 4.86
CA GLY A 152 12.71 3.75 6.10
C GLY A 152 12.30 5.15 6.58
N VAL A 153 12.20 6.13 5.68
CA VAL A 153 11.72 7.48 6.02
C VAL A 153 10.26 7.43 6.49
N LEU A 154 9.40 6.64 5.83
CA LEU A 154 8.03 6.45 6.28
C LEU A 154 7.95 5.81 7.67
N GLU A 155 8.76 4.79 7.96
CA GLU A 155 8.81 4.16 9.28
C GLU A 155 9.21 5.16 10.38
N GLY A 156 10.23 5.99 10.10
CA GLY A 156 10.64 7.06 11.00
C GLY A 156 9.51 8.06 11.27
N ILE A 157 8.79 8.48 10.21
CA ILE A 157 7.63 9.39 10.34
C ILE A 157 6.51 8.74 11.16
N LEU A 158 6.14 7.49 10.87
CA LEU A 158 5.07 6.78 11.59
C LEU A 158 5.38 6.56 13.07
N SER A 159 6.66 6.49 13.41
CA SER A 159 7.15 6.39 14.79
C SER A 159 7.14 7.75 15.52
N ALA A 160 7.38 8.85 14.80
CA ALA A 160 7.48 10.19 15.36
C ALA A 160 6.13 10.90 15.50
N VAL A 161 5.19 10.67 14.59
CA VAL A 161 3.86 11.30 14.63
C VAL A 161 3.05 10.70 15.78
N PRO A 162 2.59 11.52 16.76
CA PRO A 162 1.81 11.04 17.90
C PRO A 162 0.55 10.29 17.45
N VAL A 163 0.31 9.13 18.05
CA VAL A 163 -0.91 8.35 17.83
C VAL A 163 -2.03 8.96 18.70
N PRO A 164 -3.21 9.25 18.13
CA PRO A 164 -4.34 9.74 18.93
C PRO A 164 -4.76 8.68 19.96
N ARG A 165 -5.23 9.14 21.12
CA ARG A 165 -5.72 8.29 22.20
C ARG A 165 -7.19 7.95 22.05
#